data_AF-Q86H22-F1
#
_entry.id   AF-Q86H22-F1
#
_cell.length_a   1.000
_cell.length_b   1.000
_cell.length_c   1.000
_cell.angle_alpha   90.00
_cell.angle_beta   90.00
_cell.angle_gamma   90.00
#
_symmetry.space_group_name_H-M   'P 1'
#
loop_
_entity.id
_entity.type
_entity.pdbx_description
1 polymer ?
#
loop_
_entity_poly.entity_id
_entity_poly.type
_entity_poly.pdbx_seq_one_letter_code
_entity_poly.pdbx_strand_id
1 'polypeptide(L)' 'PAYFNDSQRQATKDAGAIAGLNVLRIINEPTAAALAYGLDKNLKGEKNVLIFDLGGGTFDVS' A
#
# COMPACT_ATOMS: atom_id res chain seq x y z
N PRO A 1 1.42 -2.96 -4.57
CA PRO A 1 0.77 -4.20 -4.08
C PRO A 1 1.33 -4.75 -2.76
N ALA A 2 0.45 -5.35 -1.94
CA ALA A 2 0.83 -5.92 -0.64
C ALA A 2 1.77 -7.14 -0.77
N TYR A 3 1.59 -7.93 -1.83
CA TYR A 3 2.39 -9.13 -2.12
C TYR A 3 3.78 -8.83 -2.71
N PHE A 4 4.17 -7.56 -2.86
CA PHE A 4 5.50 -7.21 -3.37
C PHE A 4 6.60 -7.66 -2.39
N ASN A 5 7.56 -8.41 -2.93
CA ASN A 5 8.77 -8.79 -2.22
C ASN A 5 9.78 -7.63 -2.14
N ASP A 6 10.88 -7.83 -1.41
CA ASP A 6 11.89 -6.80 -1.15
C ASP A 6 12.52 -6.25 -2.43
N SER A 7 12.79 -7.13 -3.41
CA SER A 7 13.37 -6.73 -4.71
C SER A 7 12.43 -5.82 -5.49
N GLN A 8 11.14 -6.16 -5.55
CA GLN A 8 10.12 -5.35 -6.22
C GLN A 8 9.91 -3.99 -5.51
N ARG A 9 9.96 -3.96 -4.18
CA ARG A 9 9.89 -2.71 -3.41
C ARG A 9 11.09 -1.82 -3.65
N GLN A 10 12.29 -2.39 -3.70
CA GLN A 10 13.51 -1.65 -3.99
C GLN A 10 13.48 -1.07 -5.41
N ALA A 11 13.11 -1.87 -6.41
CA ALA A 11 12.95 -1.40 -7.78
C ALA A 11 11.93 -0.26 -7.90
N THR A 12 10.83 -0.31 -7.13
CA THR A 12 9.84 0.78 -7.07
C THR A 12 10.43 2.06 -6.48
N LYS A 13 11.26 1.95 -5.44
CA LYS A 13 11.97 3.08 -4.84
C LYS A 13 12.99 3.69 -5.81
N ASP A 14 13.73 2.83 -6.52
CA ASP A 14 14.73 3.23 -7.51
C ASP A 14 14.09 3.98 -8.68
N ALA A 15 12.93 3.53 -9.15
CA ALA A 15 12.16 4.24 -10.17
C ALA A 15 11.79 5.68 -9.73
N GLY A 16 11.42 5.85 -8.44
CA GLY A 16 11.21 7.17 -7.86
C GLY A 16 12.46 8.04 -7.86
N ALA A 17 13.62 7.46 -7.49
CA ALA A 17 14.90 8.17 -7.52
C ALA A 17 15.33 8.57 -8.94
N ILE A 18 15.13 7.71 -9.93
CA ILE A 18 15.39 8.01 -11.35
C ILE A 18 14.52 9.18 -11.83
N ALA A 19 13.28 9.27 -11.36
CA ALA A 19 12.39 10.40 -11.62
C ALA A 19 12.73 11.66 -10.81
N GLY A 20 13.80 11.66 -10.01
CA GLY A 20 14.22 12.79 -9.17
C GLY A 20 13.41 12.96 -7.89
N LEU A 21 12.66 11.94 -7.47
CA LEU A 21 11.84 11.98 -6.25
C LEU A 21 12.58 11.42 -5.04
N ASN A 22 12.45 12.10 -3.89
CA ASN A 22 12.86 11.54 -2.61
C ASN A 22 11.75 10.65 -2.04
N VAL A 23 11.88 9.32 -2.23
CA VAL A 23 10.90 8.34 -1.75
C VAL A 23 11.07 8.10 -0.25
N LEU A 24 10.24 8.75 0.56
CA LEU A 24 10.29 8.67 2.04
C LEU A 24 9.94 7.27 2.57
N ARG A 25 8.90 6.65 2.00
CA ARG A 25 8.43 5.32 2.42
C ARG A 25 7.62 4.68 1.29
N ILE A 26 7.79 3.37 1.11
CA ILE A 26 6.87 2.53 0.33
C ILE A 26 5.88 1.91 1.32
N ILE A 27 4.59 2.06 1.05
CA ILE A 27 3.51 1.45 1.84
C ILE A 27 2.67 0.52 0.96
N ASN A 28 1.96 -0.43 1.56
CA ASN A 28 1.08 -1.32 0.82
C ASN A 28 -0.19 -0.56 0.42
N GLU A 29 -0.75 -0.88 -0.75
CA GLU A 29 -2.05 -0.36 -1.19
C GLU A 29 -3.18 -0.57 -0.17
N PRO A 30 -3.43 -1.77 0.39
CA PRO A 30 -4.50 -1.93 1.37
C PRO A 30 -4.25 -1.12 2.66
N THR A 31 -2.99 -0.92 3.04
CA THR A 31 -2.64 -0.04 4.17
C THR A 31 -2.95 1.42 3.84
N ALA A 32 -2.61 1.87 2.63
CA ALA A 32 -2.94 3.23 2.18
C ALA A 32 -4.46 3.45 2.15
N ALA A 33 -5.23 2.46 1.69
CA ALA A 33 -6.68 2.49 1.71
C ALA A 33 -7.22 2.60 3.15
N ALA A 34 -6.77 1.74 4.06
CA ALA A 34 -7.19 1.79 5.46
C ALA A 34 -6.89 3.14 6.15
N LEU A 35 -5.72 3.72 5.87
CA LEU A 35 -5.34 5.06 6.38
C LEU A 35 -6.21 6.18 5.79
N ALA A 36 -6.57 6.10 4.51
CA ALA A 36 -7.42 7.09 3.86
C ALA A 36 -8.83 7.17 4.48
N TYR A 37 -9.37 6.02 4.92
CA TYR A 37 -10.64 5.95 5.67
C TYR A 37 -10.48 6.22 7.18
N GLY A 38 -9.26 6.49 7.65
CA GLY A 38 -9.00 6.78 9.07
C GLY A 38 -9.27 5.59 9.99
N LEU A 39 -9.16 4.36 9.47
CA LEU A 39 -9.40 3.14 10.24
C LEU A 39 -8.33 2.96 11.34
N ASP A 40 -7.17 3.60 11.21
CA ASP A 40 -6.10 3.64 12.21
C ASP A 40 -6.40 4.58 13.40
N LYS A 41 -7.25 5.60 13.22
CA LYS A 41 -7.49 6.65 14.23
C LYS A 41 -8.78 6.49 15.01
N ASN A 42 -9.79 5.85 14.42
CA ASN A 42 -11.15 5.83 14.97
C ASN A 42 -11.58 4.48 15.57
N LEU A 43 -10.72 3.46 15.52
CA LEU A 43 -11.05 2.12 15.99
C LEU A 43 -10.29 1.78 17.27
N LYS A 44 -11.01 1.62 18.39
CA LYS A 44 -10.46 1.08 19.65
C LYS A 44 -10.46 -0.45 19.58
N GLY A 45 -9.33 -1.06 19.91
CA GLY A 45 -9.13 -2.51 19.92
C GLY A 45 -8.77 -3.09 18.55
N GLU A 46 -8.43 -4.38 18.53
CA GLU A 46 -8.12 -5.11 17.30
C GLU A 46 -9.36 -5.20 16.39
N LYS A 47 -9.16 -4.98 15.08
CA LYS A 47 -10.20 -5.03 14.06
C LYS A 47 -9.66 -5.74 12.84
N ASN A 48 -10.46 -6.66 12.31
CA ASN A 48 -10.20 -7.27 11.02
C ASN A 48 -10.87 -6.43 9.93
N VAL A 49 -10.09 -6.06 8.92
CA VAL A 49 -10.53 -5.27 7.77
C VAL A 49 -10.19 -6.08 6.52
N LEU A 50 -11.16 -6.18 5.61
CA LEU A 50 -10.95 -6.76 4.29
C LEU A 50 -10.99 -5.63 3.27
N ILE A 51 -9.95 -5.54 2.45
CA ILE A 51 -9.83 -4.61 1.34
C ILE A 51 -10.11 -5.37 0.05
N PHE A 52 -11.04 -4.84 -0.74
CA PHE A 52 -11.39 -5.35 -2.06
C PHE A 52 -10.94 -4.32 -3.10
N ASP A 53 -9.87 -4.61 -3.82
CA ASP A 53 -9.32 -3.74 -4.86
C ASP A 53 -9.58 -4.35 -6.24
N LEU A 54 -10.46 -3.71 -7.01
CA LEU A 54 -10.82 -4.13 -8.36
C LEU A 54 -10.43 -3.04 -9.36
N GLY A 55 -9.22 -3.20 -9.90
CA GLY A 55 -8.67 -2.33 -10.93
C GLY A 55 -9.07 -2.74 -12.36
N GLY A 56 -8.57 -2.00 -13.35
CA GLY A 56 -8.84 -2.29 -14.76
C GLY A 56 -8.08 -3.50 -15.32
N GLY A 57 -7.04 -3.96 -14.64
CA GLY A 57 -6.21 -5.10 -15.07
C GLY A 57 -5.75 -6.02 -13.94
N THR A 58 -6.10 -5.73 -12.69
CA THR A 58 -5.75 -6.51 -11.51
C THR A 58 -6.93 -6.58 -10.55
N PHE A 59 -6.96 -7.64 -9.77
CA PHE A 59 -7.91 -7.84 -8.70
C PHE A 59 -7.16 -8.37 -7.48
N ASP A 60 -7.19 -7.61 -6.39
CA ASP A 60 -6.44 -7.89 -5.17
C ASP A 60 -7.37 -7.87 -3.96
N VAL A 61 -7.26 -8.87 -3.08
CA VAL A 61 -7.98 -8.94 -1.80
C VAL A 61 -6.95 -9.07 -0.69
N SER A 62 -7.11 -8.30 0.38
CA SER A 62 -6.20 -8.31 1.54
C SER A 62 -6.94 -8.12 2.84
#